data_AF-A0A914JN85-F1
#
_entry.id   AF-A0A914JN85-F1
#
_cell.length_a   1.000
_cell.length_b   1.000
_cell.length_c   1.000
_cell.angle_alpha   90.00
_cell.angle_beta   90.00
_cell.angle_gamma   90.00
#
_symmetry.space_group_name_H-M   'P 1'
#
loop_
_entity.id
_entity.type
_entity.pdbx_description
1 polymer ?
#
loop_
_entity_poly.entity_id
_entity_poly.type
_entity_poly.pdbx_seq_one_letter_code
_entity_poly.pdbx_strand_id
1 'polypeptide(L)'
;MLRQGLSSLSLVANNAVVEQQRGMATLKDISIRLKSVKNIQKITKSMKMVAAAKYAKAERELKGARSYGQGAQSFYKNIGSDAQAEVAAKEAKKRLLILMTSDRGLCGAVHSSIAK
;
A
#
# COMPACT_ATOMS: atom_id res chain seq x y z
N MET A 1 76.44 -31.34 -9.24
CA MET A 1 75.82 -30.09 -8.73
C MET A 1 74.75 -29.66 -9.74
N LEU A 2 73.52 -30.19 -9.67
CA LEU A 2 72.35 -29.60 -8.96
C LEU A 2 72.12 -28.14 -9.41
N ARG A 3 71.05 -27.71 -10.11
CA ARG A 3 69.62 -28.08 -10.23
C ARG A 3 69.10 -27.55 -11.60
N GLN A 4 68.30 -28.29 -12.37
CA GLN A 4 66.82 -28.17 -12.48
C GLN A 4 66.29 -26.71 -12.61
N GLY A 5 65.46 -26.32 -13.58
CA GLY A 5 64.51 -27.13 -14.33
C GLY A 5 63.85 -26.43 -15.53
N LEU A 6 63.09 -27.27 -16.23
CA LEU A 6 62.28 -27.12 -17.43
C LEU A 6 61.22 -26.00 -17.38
N SER A 7 60.75 -25.69 -18.61
CA SER A 7 59.39 -25.23 -18.96
C SER A 7 59.09 -23.77 -18.60
N SER A 8 58.34 -22.98 -19.35
CA SER A 8 57.56 -23.15 -20.57
C SER A 8 56.89 -21.79 -20.78
N LEU A 9 56.61 -21.47 -22.05
CA LEU A 9 55.44 -20.72 -22.49
C LEU A 9 55.15 -19.34 -21.87
N SER A 10 55.17 -18.36 -22.77
CA SER A 10 54.13 -17.33 -22.94
C SER A 10 53.42 -16.88 -21.66
N LEU A 11 53.64 -15.63 -21.27
CA LEU A 11 52.48 -14.84 -20.88
C LEU A 11 52.73 -13.39 -21.28
N VAL A 12 52.14 -13.07 -22.43
CA VAL A 12 51.71 -11.72 -22.80
C VAL A 12 50.89 -11.19 -21.63
N ALA A 13 51.51 -10.42 -20.75
CA ALA A 13 50.80 -9.59 -19.81
C ALA A 13 50.30 -8.36 -20.56
N ASN A 14 49.25 -8.56 -21.36
CA ASN A 14 48.37 -7.49 -21.79
C ASN A 14 47.84 -6.84 -20.52
N ASN A 15 48.50 -5.76 -20.08
CA ASN A 15 47.86 -4.76 -19.22
C ASN A 15 46.78 -4.10 -20.06
N ALA A 16 45.66 -4.81 -20.22
CA ALA A 16 44.38 -4.18 -20.46
C ALA A 16 44.12 -3.30 -19.23
N VAL A 17 44.53 -2.04 -19.35
CA VAL A 17 43.95 -0.96 -18.58
C VAL A 17 42.46 -1.11 -18.78
N VAL A 18 41.79 -1.70 -17.79
CA VAL A 18 40.33 -1.69 -17.71
C VAL A 18 39.99 -0.22 -17.62
N GLU A 19 39.71 0.36 -18.78
CA GLU A 19 39.21 1.72 -18.91
C GLU A 19 37.85 1.72 -18.24
N GLN A 20 37.86 1.97 -16.94
CA GLN A 20 36.68 2.10 -16.13
C GLN A 20 35.99 3.36 -16.64
N GLN A 21 35.10 3.16 -17.61
CA GLN A 21 34.27 4.19 -18.20
C GLN A 21 33.48 4.82 -17.05
N ARG A 22 34.01 5.92 -16.50
CA ARG A 22 33.39 6.67 -15.41
C ARG A 22 32.11 7.28 -15.96
N GLY A 23 31.03 6.50 -15.91
CA GLY A 23 29.71 6.85 -16.40
C GLY A 23 29.10 7.97 -15.57
N MET A 24 29.52 9.21 -15.84
CA MET A 24 28.92 10.41 -15.29
C MET A 24 27.40 10.44 -15.57
N ALA A 25 26.96 9.91 -16.72
CA ALA A 25 25.56 9.71 -17.06
C ALA A 25 24.85 8.77 -16.06
N THR A 26 25.41 7.58 -15.79
CA THR A 26 24.83 6.59 -14.88
C THR A 26 24.79 7.08 -13.42
N LEU A 27 25.84 7.74 -12.94
CA LEU A 27 25.88 8.30 -11.59
C LEU A 27 24.90 9.47 -11.42
N LYS A 28 24.74 10.30 -12.47
CA LYS A 28 23.75 11.38 -12.48
C LYS A 28 22.32 10.84 -12.42
N ASP A 29 22.01 9.79 -13.17
CA ASP A 29 20.69 9.17 -13.16
C ASP A 29 20.34 8.55 -11.81
N ILE A 30 21.30 7.88 -11.16
CA ILE A 30 21.14 7.35 -9.80
C ILE A 30 20.89 8.50 -8.82
N SER A 31 21.66 9.60 -8.92
CA SER A 31 21.47 10.79 -8.08
C SER A 31 20.08 11.42 -8.26
N ILE A 32 19.57 11.49 -9.49
CA ILE A 32 18.22 11.98 -9.79
C ILE A 32 17.15 11.06 -9.16
N ARG A 33 17.29 9.74 -9.30
CA ARG A 33 16.37 8.77 -8.67
C ARG A 33 16.37 8.89 -7.14
N LEU A 34 17.55 9.02 -6.52
CA LEU A 34 17.66 9.22 -5.08
C LEU A 34 16.96 10.49 -4.60
N LYS A 35 17.06 11.59 -5.35
CA LYS A 35 16.33 12.82 -5.05
C LYS A 35 14.81 12.60 -5.14
N SER A 36 14.34 11.91 -6.19
CA SER A 36 12.92 11.60 -6.37
C SER A 36 12.38 10.72 -5.22
N VAL A 37 13.07 9.63 -4.88
CA VAL A 37 12.66 8.74 -3.78
C VAL A 37 12.63 9.48 -2.44
N LYS A 38 13.63 10.34 -2.16
CA LYS A 38 13.62 11.17 -0.94
C LYS A 38 12.43 12.13 -0.90
N ASN A 39 12.02 12.69 -2.03
CA ASN A 39 10.84 13.56 -2.11
C ASN A 39 9.55 12.78 -1.90
N ILE A 40 9.40 11.63 -2.56
CA ILE A 40 8.26 10.73 -2.36
C ILE A 40 8.17 10.31 -0.88
N GLN A 41 9.30 9.93 -0.26
CA GLN A 41 9.34 9.57 1.17
C GLN A 41 8.86 10.70 2.09
N LYS A 42 9.26 11.96 1.81
CA LYS A 42 8.78 13.12 2.57
C LYS A 42 7.27 13.31 2.41
N ILE A 43 6.75 13.24 1.19
CA ILE A 43 5.31 13.37 0.91
C ILE A 43 4.54 12.26 1.63
N THR A 44 4.98 11.02 1.53
CA THR A 44 4.35 9.87 2.21
C THR A 44 4.39 10.02 3.73
N LYS A 45 5.48 10.53 4.31
CA LYS A 45 5.57 10.79 5.75
C LYS A 45 4.55 11.85 6.19
N SER A 46 4.40 12.92 5.41
CA SER A 46 3.38 13.94 5.66
C SER A 46 1.97 13.37 5.51
N MET A 47 1.70 12.61 4.46
CA MET A 47 0.41 11.94 4.24
C MET A 47 0.06 10.99 5.38
N LYS A 48 1.02 10.23 5.91
CA LYS A 48 0.82 9.35 7.08
C LYS A 48 0.31 10.14 8.29
N MET A 49 0.91 11.29 8.58
CA MET A 49 0.48 12.14 9.70
C MET A 49 -0.91 12.73 9.47
N VAL A 50 -1.20 13.19 8.25
CA VAL A 50 -2.52 13.73 7.89
C VAL A 50 -3.60 12.63 7.99
N ALA A 51 -3.32 11.43 7.48
CA ALA A 51 -4.24 10.30 7.56
C ALA A 51 -4.50 9.89 9.00
N ALA A 52 -3.47 9.83 9.84
CA ALA A 52 -3.60 9.54 11.27
C ALA A 52 -4.47 10.59 11.99
N ALA A 53 -4.27 11.88 11.70
CA ALA A 53 -5.08 12.94 12.28
C ALA A 53 -6.56 12.86 11.86
N LYS A 54 -6.83 12.60 10.57
CA LYS A 54 -8.20 12.40 10.05
C LYS A 54 -8.85 11.16 10.67
N TYR A 55 -8.12 10.06 10.79
CA TYR A 55 -8.61 8.84 11.45
C TYR A 55 -8.97 9.10 12.90
N ALA A 56 -8.10 9.77 13.67
CA ALA A 56 -8.36 10.10 15.06
C ALA A 56 -9.59 11.01 15.23
N LYS A 57 -9.80 11.96 14.30
CA LYS A 57 -11.03 12.77 14.26
C LYS A 57 -12.27 11.91 14.02
N ALA A 58 -12.25 11.08 12.98
CA ALA A 58 -13.36 10.18 12.64
C ALA A 58 -13.67 9.20 13.77
N GLU A 59 -12.66 8.68 14.47
CA GLU A 59 -12.86 7.78 15.61
C GLU A 59 -13.56 8.47 16.78
N ARG A 60 -13.25 9.74 17.05
CA ARG A 60 -13.94 10.53 18.08
C ARG A 60 -15.41 10.77 17.73
N GLU A 61 -15.70 11.13 16.48
CA GLU A 61 -17.07 11.29 15.99
C GLU A 61 -17.85 9.96 16.04
N LEU A 62 -17.20 8.86 15.65
CA LEU A 62 -17.79 7.52 15.68
C LEU A 62 -18.16 7.08 17.11
N LYS A 63 -17.35 7.41 18.12
CA LYS A 63 -17.65 7.07 19.53
C LYS A 63 -18.99 7.63 19.99
N GLY A 64 -19.30 8.88 19.64
CA GLY A 64 -20.60 9.50 19.92
C GLY A 64 -21.73 8.89 19.08
N ALA A 65 -21.47 8.59 17.79
CA ALA A 65 -22.47 8.00 16.90
C ALA A 65 -22.89 6.56 17.31
N ARG A 66 -22.01 5.81 17.98
CA ARG A 66 -22.27 4.41 18.37
C ARG A 66 -23.47 4.23 19.30
N SER A 67 -23.77 5.19 20.17
CA SER A 67 -24.92 5.11 21.09
C SER A 67 -26.25 5.17 20.33
N TYR A 68 -26.34 6.01 19.30
CA TYR A 68 -27.52 6.09 18.43
C TYR A 68 -27.79 4.79 17.68
N GLY A 69 -26.73 4.14 17.17
CA GLY A 69 -26.85 2.85 16.49
C GLY A 69 -27.41 1.75 17.39
N GLN A 70 -26.97 1.69 18.65
CA GLN A 70 -27.47 0.70 19.63
C GLN A 70 -28.93 0.93 20.01
N GLY A 71 -29.32 2.20 20.22
CA GLY A 71 -30.70 2.57 20.50
C GLY A 71 -31.64 2.21 19.35
N ALA A 72 -31.27 2.57 18.12
CA ALA A 72 -32.02 2.22 16.92
C ALA A 72 -32.12 0.70 16.72
N GLN A 73 -31.02 -0.04 16.89
CA GLN A 73 -31.03 -1.49 16.78
C GLN A 73 -31.94 -2.16 17.83
N SER A 74 -31.97 -1.64 19.05
CA SER A 74 -32.83 -2.14 20.12
C SER A 74 -34.30 -1.83 19.84
N PHE A 75 -34.60 -0.63 19.34
CA PHE A 75 -35.95 -0.23 18.92
C PHE A 75 -36.49 -1.14 17.81
N TYR A 76 -35.72 -1.39 16.75
CA TYR A 76 -36.13 -2.29 15.66
C TYR A 76 -36.22 -3.76 16.09
N LYS A 77 -35.45 -4.18 17.10
CA LYS A 77 -35.61 -5.52 17.70
C LYS A 77 -36.91 -5.64 18.51
N ASN A 78 -37.28 -4.59 19.24
CA ASN A 78 -38.42 -4.61 20.15
C ASN A 78 -39.78 -4.40 19.44
N ILE A 79 -39.79 -3.82 18.25
CA ILE A 79 -41.01 -3.66 17.43
C ILE A 79 -41.55 -4.97 16.86
N GLY A 80 -40.83 -6.08 17.06
CA GLY A 80 -41.35 -7.41 16.79
C GLY A 80 -41.31 -7.80 15.32
N SER A 81 -41.32 -9.11 15.11
CA SER A 81 -41.24 -9.81 13.83
C SER A 81 -42.26 -9.39 12.78
N ASP A 82 -43.35 -8.70 13.14
CA ASP A 82 -44.46 -8.43 12.23
C ASP A 82 -44.12 -7.34 11.18
N ALA A 83 -43.37 -6.30 11.57
CA ALA A 83 -42.87 -5.29 10.62
C ALA A 83 -41.70 -5.79 9.76
N GLN A 84 -40.88 -6.71 10.30
CA GLN A 84 -39.80 -7.39 9.56
C GLN A 84 -40.36 -8.45 8.61
N ALA A 85 -41.48 -9.10 8.96
CA ALA A 85 -42.12 -10.14 8.14
C ALA A 85 -42.72 -9.56 6.85
N GLU A 86 -43.33 -8.37 6.86
CA GLU A 86 -43.81 -7.74 5.61
C GLU A 86 -42.67 -7.36 4.64
N VAL A 87 -41.48 -7.05 5.17
CA VAL A 87 -40.28 -6.72 4.37
C VAL A 87 -39.56 -8.00 3.91
N ALA A 88 -39.55 -9.05 4.73
CA ALA A 88 -38.86 -10.32 4.47
C ALA A 88 -39.68 -11.34 3.66
N ALA A 89 -41.02 -11.27 3.69
CA ALA A 89 -41.90 -12.25 3.04
C ALA A 89 -42.06 -12.08 1.52
N LYS A 90 -41.55 -10.99 0.94
CA LYS A 90 -41.45 -10.88 -0.52
C LYS A 90 -40.18 -11.57 -0.96
N GLU A 91 -40.31 -12.81 -1.46
CA GLU A 91 -39.23 -13.53 -2.16
C GLU A 91 -38.45 -12.55 -3.04
N ALA A 92 -37.23 -12.21 -2.60
CA ALA A 92 -36.44 -11.15 -3.19
C ALA A 92 -35.86 -11.64 -4.52
N LYS A 93 -36.68 -11.59 -5.60
CA LYS A 93 -36.26 -11.89 -6.98
C LYS A 93 -35.10 -11.00 -7.46
N LYS A 94 -34.86 -9.86 -6.80
CA LYS A 94 -33.77 -8.92 -7.08
C LYS A 94 -33.05 -8.56 -5.78
N ARG A 95 -31.74 -8.81 -5.73
CA ARG A 95 -30.86 -8.39 -4.64
C ARG A 95 -30.15 -7.10 -5.04
N LEU A 96 -30.24 -6.08 -4.18
CA LEU A 96 -29.46 -4.84 -4.32
C LEU A 96 -28.23 -4.92 -3.42
N LEU A 97 -27.05 -4.76 -4.00
CA LEU A 97 -25.78 -4.66 -3.28
C LEU A 97 -25.35 -3.19 -3.28
N ILE A 98 -25.20 -2.60 -2.11
CA ILE A 98 -24.69 -1.24 -1.94
C ILE A 98 -23.29 -1.36 -1.35
N LEU A 99 -22.28 -1.00 -2.16
CA LEU A 99 -20.87 -1.02 -1.76
C LEU A 99 -20.47 0.41 -1.36
N MET A 100 -19.94 0.57 -0.16
CA MET A 100 -19.46 1.87 0.33
C MET A 100 -17.93 1.91 0.28
N THR A 101 -17.37 2.87 -0.44
CA THR A 101 -15.92 3.05 -0.61
C THR A 101 -15.54 4.53 -0.41
N SER A 102 -14.23 4.82 -0.35
CA SER A 102 -13.72 6.19 -0.27
C SER A 102 -13.38 6.75 -1.65
N ASP A 103 -13.41 8.08 -1.79
CA ASP A 103 -13.07 8.81 -3.03
C ASP A 103 -11.56 8.85 -3.31
N ARG A 104 -10.73 8.80 -2.26
CA ARG A 104 -9.26 8.93 -2.39
C ARG A 104 -8.57 7.60 -2.68
N GLY A 105 -7.59 7.65 -3.57
CA GLY A 105 -6.63 6.58 -3.84
C GLY A 105 -5.50 6.48 -2.79
N LEU A 106 -4.58 5.52 -2.98
CA LEU A 106 -3.54 5.15 -2.00
C LEU A 106 -4.10 4.73 -0.62
N CYS A 107 -5.31 4.18 -0.60
CA CYS A 107 -6.03 3.73 0.60
C CYS A 107 -5.66 2.29 1.06
N GLY A 108 -4.57 1.72 0.54
CA GLY A 108 -4.17 0.34 0.81
C GLY A 108 -5.11 -0.69 0.16
N ALA A 109 -5.34 -1.81 0.86
CA ALA A 109 -6.08 -2.96 0.33
C ALA A 109 -7.62 -2.88 0.51
N VAL A 110 -8.14 -1.78 1.08
CA VAL A 110 -9.57 -1.69 1.47
C VAL A 110 -10.50 -1.80 0.27
N HIS A 111 -10.25 -1.05 -0.81
CA HIS A 111 -11.12 -1.08 -1.99
C HIS A 111 -11.08 -2.43 -2.70
N SER A 112 -9.89 -3.03 -2.81
CA SER A 112 -9.73 -4.38 -3.38
C SER A 112 -10.48 -5.44 -2.59
N SER A 113 -10.55 -5.29 -1.25
CA SER A 113 -11.30 -6.21 -0.40
C SER A 113 -12.82 -6.05 -0.49
N ILE A 114 -13.31 -4.87 -0.90
CA ILE A 114 -14.76 -4.61 -1.04
C ILE A 114 -15.26 -5.04 -2.41
N ALA A 115 -14.42 -4.94 -3.44
CA ALA A 115 -14.76 -5.30 -4.81
C ALA A 115 -14.70 -6.82 -5.09
N LYS A 116 -14.08 -7.60 -4.20
CA LYS A 116 -13.90 -9.04 -4.32
C LYS A 116 -14.95 -9.79 -3.51
#